data_AF-A0A8S3D5G5-F1
#
_entry.id   AF-A0A8S3D5G5-F1
#
_cell.length_a   1.000
_cell.length_b   1.000
_cell.length_c   1.000
_cell.angle_alpha   90.00
_cell.angle_beta   90.00
_cell.angle_gamma   90.00
#
_symmetry.space_group_name_H-M   'P 1'
#
loop_
_entity.id
_entity.type
_entity.pdbx_description
1 polymer ?
#
loop_
_entity_poly.entity_id
_entity_poly.type
_entity_poly.pdbx_seq_one_letter_code
_entity_poly.pdbx_strand_id
1 'polypeptide(L)' 'VNERKPLTVKNFGIWLRYDSRSGTHNMYREYRDLTRALAVTQCYRDMGAKHRARPSTIQIMKIKRLPAKECRRPHVTQFH' A
#
# COMPACT_ATOMS: atom_id res chain seq x y z
N VAL A 1 13.70 11.11 3.16
CA VAL A 1 13.30 10.71 4.54
C VAL A 1 13.63 9.24 4.71
N ASN A 2 14.52 8.91 5.65
CA ASN A 2 14.94 7.54 5.90
C ASN A 2 14.11 6.90 7.02
N GLU A 3 13.81 5.61 6.87
CA GLU A 3 13.03 4.87 7.86
C GLU A 3 13.85 4.65 9.14
N ARG A 4 13.28 4.98 10.31
CA ARG A 4 14.01 4.90 11.60
C ARG A 4 14.43 3.48 12.00
N LYS A 5 13.63 2.48 11.63
CA LYS A 5 13.87 1.06 11.96
C LYS A 5 13.68 0.22 10.70
N PRO A 6 14.65 0.19 9.77
CA PRO A 6 14.49 -0.43 8.46
C PRO A 6 14.54 -1.96 8.50
N LEU A 7 14.89 -2.59 9.62
CA LEU A 7 14.95 -4.05 9.76
C LEU A 7 13.75 -4.64 10.51
N THR A 8 12.80 -3.80 10.92
CA THR A 8 11.60 -4.24 11.64
C THR A 8 10.41 -4.32 10.69
N VAL A 9 9.79 -5.49 10.63
CA VAL A 9 8.57 -5.72 9.85
C VAL A 9 7.40 -4.92 10.44
N LYS A 10 6.65 -4.25 9.57
CA LYS A 10 5.51 -3.39 9.94
C LYS A 10 4.37 -3.62 8.95
N ASN A 11 3.16 -3.29 9.39
CA ASN A 11 1.99 -3.23 8.52
C ASN A 11 1.76 -1.77 8.11
N PHE A 12 1.52 -1.54 6.82
CA PHE A 12 1.27 -0.23 6.24
C PHE A 12 -0.09 -0.21 5.55
N GLY A 13 -0.93 0.74 5.94
CA GLY A 13 -2.12 1.12 5.19
C GLY A 13 -1.80 2.21 4.19
N ILE A 14 -2.20 2.01 2.94
CA ILE A 14 -2.01 2.95 1.83
C ILE A 14 -3.38 3.30 1.27
N TRP A 15 -3.69 4.59 1.31
CA TRP A 15 -4.85 5.18 0.63
C TRP A 15 -4.37 5.78 -0.67
N LEU A 16 -4.95 5.33 -1.76
CA LEU A 16 -4.58 5.77 -3.10
C LEU A 16 -5.83 6.14 -3.88
N ARG A 17 -5.66 7.09 -4.78
CA ARG A 17 -6.60 7.37 -5.86
C ARG A 17 -5.95 6.88 -7.14
N TYR A 18 -6.71 6.21 -7.98
CA TYR A 18 -6.19 5.83 -9.29
C TYR A 18 -7.23 6.05 -10.39
N ASP A 19 -6.73 6.37 -11.58
CA ASP A 19 -7.56 6.51 -12.77
C ASP A 19 -7.57 5.18 -13.53
N SER A 20 -8.78 4.67 -13.72
CA SER A 20 -9.08 3.56 -14.61
C SER A 20 -9.48 4.08 -16.00
N ARG A 21 -9.79 3.19 -16.94
CA ARG A 21 -10.31 3.58 -18.25
C ARG A 21 -11.70 4.23 -18.19
N SER A 22 -12.46 3.96 -17.14
CA SER A 22 -13.86 4.37 -17.00
C SER A 22 -14.06 5.46 -15.94
N GLY A 23 -13.02 5.85 -15.21
CA GLY A 23 -13.11 6.89 -14.18
C GLY A 23 -12.08 6.77 -13.07
N THR A 24 -12.17 7.71 -12.13
CA THR A 24 -11.28 7.85 -10.97
C THR A 24 -11.86 7.14 -9.75
N HIS A 25 -11.06 6.30 -9.11
CA HIS A 25 -11.49 5.51 -7.95
C HIS A 25 -10.53 5.65 -6.78
N ASN A 26 -11.08 5.73 -5.58
CA ASN A 26 -10.30 5.66 -4.35
C ASN A 26 -10.20 4.20 -3.89
N MET A 27 -9.02 3.81 -3.40
CA MET A 27 -8.73 2.49 -2.89
C MET A 27 -7.94 2.56 -1.60
N TYR A 28 -8.12 1.53 -0.78
CA TYR A 28 -7.34 1.30 0.43
C TYR A 28 -6.71 -0.09 0.37
N ARG A 29 -5.39 -0.15 0.52
CA ARG A 29 -4.60 -1.38 0.51
C ARG A 29 -3.69 -1.48 1.72
N GLU A 30 -3.37 -2.71 2.08
CA GLU A 30 -2.49 -3.02 3.22
C GLU A 30 -1.34 -3.90 2.76
N TYR A 31 -0.13 -3.54 3.19
CA TYR A 31 1.12 -4.20 2.86
C TYR A 31 1.94 -4.44 4.13
N ARG A 32 2.56 -5.61 4.22
CA ARG A 32 3.50 -5.95 5.30
C ARG A 32 4.92 -5.84 4.74
N ASP A 33 5.67 -4.86 5.23
CA ASP A 33 7.00 -4.54 4.70
C ASP A 33 7.87 -3.88 5.79
N LEU A 34 9.15 -3.67 5.47
CA LEU A 34 10.16 -3.09 6.35
C LEU A 34 10.10 -1.56 6.42
N THR A 35 9.81 -0.91 5.28
CA THR A 35 9.83 0.55 5.13
C THR A 35 8.62 1.07 4.36
N ARG A 36 8.29 2.36 4.56
CA ARG A 36 7.23 3.03 3.79
C ARG A 36 7.49 3.01 2.28
N ALA A 37 8.76 3.17 1.87
CA ALA A 37 9.13 3.22 0.46
C ALA A 37 8.92 1.87 -0.24
N LEU A 38 9.33 0.77 0.41
CA LEU A 38 9.13 -0.58 -0.13
C LEU A 38 7.64 -0.93 -0.23
N ALA A 39 6.85 -0.58 0.79
CA ALA A 39 5.40 -0.77 0.75
C ALA A 39 4.73 -0.02 -0.42
N VAL A 40 5.21 1.20 -0.75
CA VAL A 40 4.73 1.96 -1.92
C VAL A 40 5.16 1.29 -3.22
N THR A 41 6.40 0.82 -3.33
CA THR A 41 6.87 0.06 -4.49
C THR A 41 6.02 -1.20 -4.71
N GLN A 42 5.72 -1.93 -3.64
CA GLN A 42 4.83 -3.08 -3.68
C GLN A 42 3.43 -2.68 -4.14
N CYS A 43 2.92 -1.54 -3.66
CA CYS A 43 1.64 -0.98 -4.09
C CYS A 43 1.59 -0.70 -5.59
N TYR A 44 2.62 -0.05 -6.16
CA TYR A 44 2.70 0.20 -7.60
C TYR A 44 2.70 -1.11 -8.40
N ARG A 45 3.48 -2.11 -7.98
CA ARG A 45 3.52 -3.43 -8.65
C ARG A 45 2.17 -4.14 -8.62
N ASP A 46 1.52 -4.13 -7.47
CA ASP A 46 0.23 -4.79 -7.24
C ASP A 46 -0.93 -4.08 -7.98
N MET A 47 -0.86 -2.76 -8.13
CA MET A 47 -1.79 -1.98 -8.96
C MET A 47 -1.56 -2.23 -10.46
N GLY A 48 -0.30 -2.33 -10.87
CA GLY A 48 0.05 -2.72 -12.25
C GLY A 48 -0.42 -4.12 -12.60
N ALA A 49 -0.22 -5.09 -11.70
CA ALA A 49 -0.60 -6.48 -11.94
C ALA A 49 -2.13 -6.69 -11.94
N LYS A 50 -2.83 -6.18 -10.92
CA LYS A 50 -4.27 -6.45 -10.75
C LYS A 50 -5.18 -5.53 -11.55
N HIS A 51 -4.75 -4.29 -11.79
CA HIS A 51 -5.59 -3.26 -12.40
C HIS A 51 -5.00 -2.67 -13.68
N ARG A 52 -3.82 -3.14 -14.12
CA ARG A 52 -3.09 -2.57 -15.27
C ARG A 52 -2.87 -1.06 -15.13
N ALA A 53 -2.83 -0.57 -13.90
CA ALA A 53 -2.63 0.84 -13.61
C ALA A 53 -1.16 1.19 -13.78
N ARG A 54 -0.88 2.28 -14.48
CA ARG A 54 0.49 2.78 -14.68
C ARG A 54 0.87 3.64 -13.48
N PRO A 55 2.16 3.78 -13.13
CA PRO A 55 2.57 4.64 -12.03
C PRO A 55 2.05 6.08 -12.16
N SER A 56 1.94 6.60 -13.38
CA SER A 56 1.41 7.94 -13.68
C SER A 56 -0.07 8.11 -13.38
N THR A 57 -0.85 7.02 -13.31
CA THR A 57 -2.30 7.07 -13.05
C THR A 57 -2.65 6.79 -11.59
N ILE A 58 -1.65 6.65 -10.71
CA ILE A 58 -1.84 6.34 -9.29
C ILE A 58 -1.30 7.49 -8.45
N GLN A 59 -2.16 8.05 -7.61
CA GLN A 59 -1.83 9.07 -6.64
C GLN A 59 -1.91 8.49 -5.23
N ILE A 60 -0.79 8.48 -4.52
CA ILE A 60 -0.75 8.04 -3.13
C ILE A 60 -1.20 9.21 -2.24
N MET A 61 -2.37 9.09 -1.61
CA MET A 61 -2.95 10.14 -0.77
C MET A 61 -2.41 10.09 0.66
N LYS A 62 -2.26 8.89 1.22
CA LYS A 62 -1.81 8.72 2.61
C LYS A 62 -1.14 7.37 2.79
N ILE A 63 -0.11 7.34 3.63
CA ILE A 63 0.54 6.11 4.10
C ILE A 63 0.64 6.18 5.63
N LYS A 64 0.10 5.18 6.32
CA LYS A 64 0.13 5.07 7.79
C LYS A 64 0.65 3.70 8.19
N ARG A 65 1.53 3.65 9.19
CA ARG A 65 1.86 2.40 9.88
C ARG A 65 0.68 2.00 10.77
N LEU A 66 0.21 0.76 10.65
CA LEU A 66 -0.95 0.26 11.37
C LEU A 66 -0.52 -0.74 12.45
N PRO A 67 -1.14 -0.70 13.64
CA PRO A 67 -1.06 -1.83 14.57
C PRO A 67 -1.80 -3.05 14.02
N ALA A 68 -1.42 -4.25 14.44
CA ALA A 68 -2.02 -5.50 13.98
C ALA A 68 -3.55 -5.52 14.12
N LYS A 69 -4.09 -4.98 15.21
CA LYS A 69 -5.53 -4.88 15.48
C LYS A 69 -6.32 -4.01 14.48
N GLU A 70 -5.65 -3.07 13.80
CA GLU A 70 -6.31 -2.16 12.84
C GLU A 70 -6.29 -2.70 11.39
N CYS A 71 -5.52 -3.76 11.10
CA CYS A 71 -5.43 -4.28 9.73
C CYS A 71 -6.69 -5.10 9.40
N ARG A 72 -7.22 -4.92 8.18
CA ARG A 72 -8.51 -5.44 7.75
C ARG A 72 -8.40 -6.46 6.63
N ARG A 73 -7.23 -6.57 5.98
CA ARG A 73 -7.06 -7.43 4.80
C ARG A 73 -6.62 -8.84 5.22
N PRO A 74 -7.34 -9.92 4.80
CA PRO A 74 -7.04 -11.30 5.20
C PRO A 74 -5.58 -11.71 4.95
N HIS A 75 -5.00 -11.28 3.82
CA HIS A 75 -3.62 -11.60 3.45
C HIS A 75 -2.57 -10.95 4.36
N VAL A 76 -2.93 -9.92 5.13
CA VAL A 76 -2.05 -9.30 6.14
C VAL A 76 -2.33 -9.89 7.51
N THR A 77 -3.60 -10.09 7.85
CA THR A 77 -4.01 -10.57 9.19
C THR A 77 -3.56 -11.99 9.50
N GLN A 78 -3.34 -12.83 8.49
CA GLN A 78 -2.79 -14.19 8.67
C GLN A 78 -1.35 -14.22 9.21
N PHE A 79 -0.62 -13.10 9.15
CA PHE A 79 0.79 -13.01 9.56
C PHE A 79 1.00 -12.25 10.88
N HIS A 80 -0.06 -12.10 11.67
CA HIS A 80 -0.05 -11.38 12.94
C HIS A 80 0.38 -12.26 14.10
#